data_AF-X0Z4A9-F1
#
_entry.id   AF-X0Z4A9-F1
#
_cell.length_a   1.000
_cell.length_b   1.000
_cell.length_c   1.000
_cell.angle_alpha   90.00
_cell.angle_beta   90.00
_cell.angle_gamma   90.00
#
_symmetry.space_group_name_H-M   'P 1'
#
loop_
_entity.id
_entity.type
_entity.pdbx_description
1 polymer ?
#
loop_
_entity_poly.entity_id
_entity_poly.type
_entity_poly.pdbx_seq_one_letter_code
_entity_poly.pdbx_strand_id
1 'polypeptide(L)'
;MKSSRRNFIKKSAAAAGTLAVTSLLKPFDAIIFATDPPTDGGPWWGIGIDISKCIGCGMCATACKVENQVPVEPFYFRTWVEQYTVLNDGTLKIESPNGGVDGQNQSVNDEDIFK
;
A
#
# COMPACT_ATOMS: atom_id res chain seq x y z
N MET A 1 -50.24 -27.41 -13.80
CA MET A 1 -48.93 -28.09 -13.91
C MET A 1 -48.42 -28.40 -12.50
N LYS A 2 -48.55 -29.64 -11.99
CA LYS A 2 -48.21 -29.99 -10.59
C LYS A 2 -46.69 -29.95 -10.38
N SER A 3 -46.19 -29.00 -9.60
CA SER A 3 -44.77 -28.95 -9.21
C SER A 3 -44.44 -30.14 -8.31
N SER A 4 -43.61 -31.08 -8.79
CA SER A 4 -43.11 -32.21 -8.00
C SER A 4 -42.01 -31.75 -7.04
N ARG A 5 -41.93 -32.34 -5.84
CA ARG A 5 -40.85 -32.10 -4.85
C ARG A 5 -39.45 -32.22 -5.47
N ARG A 6 -39.29 -33.11 -6.44
CA ARG A 6 -38.07 -33.28 -7.23
C ARG A 6 -37.73 -32.06 -8.09
N ASN A 7 -38.73 -31.42 -8.70
CA ASN A 7 -38.55 -30.21 -9.50
C ASN A 7 -38.26 -29.00 -8.63
N PHE A 8 -38.84 -28.95 -7.43
CA PHE A 8 -38.51 -27.93 -6.43
C PHE A 8 -37.03 -28.06 -6.00
N ILE A 9 -36.59 -29.25 -5.56
CA ILE A 9 -35.21 -29.47 -5.12
C ILE A 9 -34.20 -29.17 -6.24
N LYS A 10 -34.47 -29.60 -7.48
CA LYS A 10 -33.59 -29.30 -8.62
C LYS A 10 -33.46 -27.80 -8.88
N LYS A 11 -34.56 -27.05 -8.79
CA LYS A 11 -34.54 -25.59 -9.00
C LYS A 11 -33.84 -24.86 -7.85
N SER A 12 -34.07 -25.27 -6.60
CA SER A 12 -33.41 -24.71 -5.43
C SER A 12 -31.91 -24.98 -5.43
N ALA A 13 -31.49 -26.21 -5.78
CA ALA A 13 -30.07 -26.56 -5.89
C ALA A 13 -29.38 -25.79 -7.01
N ALA A 14 -30.04 -25.60 -8.16
CA ALA A 14 -29.52 -24.76 -9.24
C ALA A 14 -29.37 -23.29 -8.79
N ALA A 15 -30.35 -22.72 -8.09
CA ALA A 15 -30.27 -21.36 -7.58
C ALA A 15 -29.14 -21.18 -6.55
N ALA A 16 -29.02 -22.09 -5.59
CA ALA A 16 -27.96 -22.06 -4.59
C ALA A 16 -26.57 -22.25 -5.22
N GLY A 17 -26.45 -23.16 -6.18
CA GLY A 17 -25.21 -23.37 -6.94
C GLY A 17 -24.79 -22.13 -7.72
N THR A 18 -25.72 -21.46 -8.40
CA THR A 18 -25.44 -20.21 -9.12
C THR A 18 -24.97 -19.11 -8.18
N LEU A 19 -25.62 -18.93 -7.02
CA LEU A 19 -25.22 -17.91 -6.04
C LEU A 19 -23.83 -18.20 -5.43
N ALA A 20 -23.51 -19.46 -5.15
CA ALA A 20 -22.20 -19.85 -4.66
C ALA A 20 -21.10 -19.61 -5.71
N VAL A 21 -21.37 -19.97 -6.97
CA VAL A 21 -20.41 -19.77 -8.08
C VAL A 21 -20.17 -18.29 -8.36
N THR A 22 -21.21 -17.45 -8.37
CA THR A 22 -21.03 -16.00 -8.58
C THR A 22 -20.28 -15.34 -7.43
N SER A 23 -20.48 -15.81 -6.19
CA SER A 23 -19.75 -15.32 -5.01
C SER A 23 -18.27 -15.73 -5.01
N LEU A 24 -17.91 -16.84 -5.66
CA LEU A 24 -16.52 -17.34 -5.73
C LEU A 24 -15.74 -16.77 -6.93
N LEU A 25 -16.41 -16.37 -8.01
CA LEU A 25 -15.75 -15.84 -9.21
C LEU A 25 -15.42 -14.34 -9.14
N LYS A 26 -16.07 -13.58 -8.25
CA LYS A 26 -15.89 -12.12 -8.11
C LYS A 26 -15.14 -11.57 -6.87
N PRO A 27 -14.55 -12.36 -5.96
CA PRO A 27 -13.88 -11.76 -4.80
C PRO A 27 -12.64 -10.95 -5.19
N PHE A 28 -12.00 -11.24 -6.33
CA PHE A 28 -10.87 -10.45 -6.81
C PHE A 28 -11.25 -9.03 -7.23
N ASP A 29 -12.38 -8.83 -7.92
CA ASP A 29 -12.87 -7.48 -8.29
C ASP A 29 -13.26 -6.66 -7.05
N ALA A 30 -13.77 -7.32 -6.00
CA ALA A 30 -14.11 -6.66 -4.74
C ALA A 30 -12.88 -6.28 -3.89
N ILE A 31 -11.76 -7.00 -4.04
CA ILE A 31 -10.49 -6.66 -3.39
C ILE A 31 -9.80 -5.49 -4.12
N ILE A 32 -9.98 -5.37 -5.45
CA ILE A 32 -9.43 -4.27 -6.28
C ILE A 32 -10.37 -3.05 -6.31
N PHE A 33 -11.28 -2.89 -5.34
CA PHE A 33 -12.26 -1.80 -5.31
C PHE A 33 -11.64 -0.39 -5.14
N ALA A 34 -10.34 -0.31 -4.82
CA ALA A 34 -9.65 0.97 -4.55
C ALA A 34 -8.98 1.61 -5.78
N THR A 35 -9.07 1.00 -6.97
CA THR A 35 -8.30 1.49 -8.14
C THR A 35 -9.10 1.35 -9.42
N ASP A 36 -9.20 2.44 -10.20
CA ASP A 36 -9.82 2.42 -11.53
C ASP A 36 -8.96 1.61 -12.51
N PRO A 37 -9.56 0.75 -13.36
CA PRO A 37 -8.83 -0.05 -14.33
C PRO A 37 -7.95 0.84 -15.24
N PRO A 38 -6.76 0.37 -15.66
CA PRO A 38 -5.89 1.12 -16.55
C PRO A 38 -6.65 1.59 -17.79
N THR A 39 -6.54 2.89 -18.11
CA THR A 39 -7.34 3.55 -19.16
C THR A 39 -7.11 2.98 -20.56
N ASP A 40 -5.99 2.29 -20.76
CA ASP A 40 -5.56 1.67 -22.01
C ASP A 40 -5.67 0.13 -21.99
N GLY A 41 -6.22 -0.46 -20.92
CA GLY A 41 -6.25 -1.91 -20.71
C GLY A 41 -4.87 -2.54 -20.44
N GLY A 42 -3.87 -1.71 -20.09
CA GLY A 42 -2.53 -2.15 -19.71
C GLY A 42 -2.47 -2.87 -18.36
N PRO A 43 -1.26 -3.30 -17.93
CA PRO A 43 -1.07 -3.94 -16.63
C PRO A 43 -1.19 -2.93 -15.48
N TRP A 44 -1.49 -3.45 -14.28
CA TRP A 44 -1.42 -2.68 -13.04
C TRP A 44 0.02 -2.53 -12.58
N TRP A 45 0.48 -1.29 -12.42
CA TRP A 45 1.80 -0.98 -11.89
C TRP A 45 1.73 -0.66 -10.40
N GLY A 46 2.69 -1.17 -9.63
CA GLY A 46 2.81 -0.91 -8.19
C GLY A 46 4.26 -0.95 -7.74
N ILE A 47 4.53 -0.35 -6.59
CA ILE A 47 5.84 -0.35 -5.93
C ILE A 47 5.71 -0.94 -4.53
N GLY A 48 6.60 -1.86 -4.18
CA GLY A 48 6.69 -2.46 -2.85
C GLY A 48 8.03 -2.13 -2.21
N ILE A 49 8.02 -1.70 -0.94
CA ILE A 49 9.22 -1.36 -0.18
C ILE A 49 9.23 -2.17 1.10
N ASP A 50 10.28 -2.97 1.28
CA ASP A 50 10.53 -3.70 2.53
C ASP A 50 11.26 -2.78 3.51
N ILE A 51 10.49 -2.21 4.44
CA ILE A 51 11.00 -1.26 5.44
C ILE A 51 11.97 -1.91 6.44
N SER A 52 11.97 -3.24 6.59
CA SER A 52 12.91 -3.95 7.48
C SER A 52 14.34 -3.95 6.96
N LYS A 53 14.51 -3.76 5.64
CA LYS A 53 15.81 -3.66 4.96
C LYS A 53 16.22 -2.22 4.66
N CYS A 54 15.32 -1.26 4.89
CA CYS A 54 15.61 0.15 4.67
C CYS A 54 16.62 0.63 5.71
N ILE A 55 17.79 1.07 5.25
CA ILE A 55 18.85 1.63 6.11
C ILE A 55 18.81 3.17 6.19
N GLY A 56 17.77 3.80 5.65
CA GLY A 56 17.62 5.26 5.70
C GLY A 56 18.63 6.06 4.86
N CYS A 57 19.25 5.47 3.84
CA CYS A 57 20.34 6.12 3.08
C CYS A 57 19.95 7.30 2.17
N GLY A 58 18.66 7.56 1.93
CA GLY A 58 18.22 8.69 1.10
C GLY A 58 18.40 8.56 -0.42
N MET A 59 19.00 7.48 -0.91
CA MET A 59 19.26 7.30 -2.34
C MET A 59 17.98 7.26 -3.20
N CYS A 60 16.86 6.78 -2.65
CA CYS A 60 15.57 6.80 -3.34
C CYS A 60 15.05 8.23 -3.60
N ALA A 61 15.16 9.12 -2.60
CA ALA A 61 14.77 10.52 -2.73
C ALA A 61 15.72 11.28 -3.68
N THR A 62 17.02 11.00 -3.59
CA THR A 62 18.03 11.53 -4.52
C THR A 62 17.75 11.11 -5.96
N ALA A 63 17.52 9.81 -6.20
CA ALA A 63 17.22 9.28 -7.53
C ALA A 63 15.96 9.92 -8.13
N CYS A 64 14.92 10.11 -7.32
CA CYS A 64 13.71 10.78 -7.77
C CYS A 64 13.99 12.21 -8.26
N LYS A 65 14.76 13.00 -7.49
CA LYS A 65 15.12 14.37 -7.88
C LYS A 65 15.92 14.39 -9.18
N VAL A 66 16.91 13.50 -9.32
CA VAL A 66 17.77 13.43 -10.51
C VAL A 66 16.98 13.05 -11.75
N GLU A 67 16.22 11.96 -11.69
CA GLU A 67 15.47 11.42 -12.84
C GLU A 67 14.39 12.39 -13.32
N ASN A 68 13.72 13.06 -12.37
CA ASN A 68 12.60 13.94 -12.66
C ASN A 68 12.97 15.43 -12.71
N GLN A 69 14.27 15.75 -12.61
CA GLN A 69 14.78 17.12 -12.63
C GLN A 69 14.07 18.02 -11.60
N VAL A 70 13.79 17.48 -10.42
CA VAL A 70 13.11 18.22 -9.34
C VAL A 70 14.08 19.26 -8.79
N PRO A 71 13.72 20.55 -8.72
CA PRO A 71 14.64 21.57 -8.22
C PRO A 71 15.08 21.28 -6.77
N VAL A 72 16.35 21.56 -6.48
CA VAL A 72 16.92 21.36 -5.14
C VAL A 72 16.46 22.48 -4.20
N GLU A 73 16.52 23.72 -4.67
CA GLU A 73 16.17 24.93 -3.94
C GLU A 73 14.77 25.49 -4.33
N PRO A 74 14.05 26.17 -3.41
CA PRO A 74 14.38 26.32 -2.01
C PRO A 74 14.15 25.03 -1.21
N PHE A 75 13.13 24.21 -1.54
CA PHE A 75 12.95 22.80 -1.09
C PHE A 75 11.76 22.17 -1.85
N TYR A 76 12.00 21.44 -2.95
CA TYR A 76 10.92 20.75 -3.69
C TYR A 76 11.08 19.22 -3.66
N PHE A 77 9.99 18.49 -3.44
CA PHE A 77 10.01 17.04 -3.35
C PHE A 77 8.83 16.43 -4.10
N ARG A 78 9.09 15.34 -4.84
CA ARG A 78 8.05 14.43 -5.35
C ARG A 78 7.90 13.18 -4.49
N THR A 79 8.91 12.90 -3.66
CA THR A 79 8.96 11.82 -2.68
C THR A 79 9.86 12.25 -1.52
N TRP A 80 9.60 11.74 -0.33
CA TRP A 80 10.40 11.96 0.87
C TRP A 80 10.38 10.71 1.76
N VAL A 81 11.35 10.59 2.65
CA VAL A 81 11.44 9.49 3.63
C VAL A 81 11.39 10.08 5.03
N GLU A 82 10.51 9.56 5.87
CA GLU A 82 10.37 9.95 7.28
C GLU A 82 10.97 8.89 8.19
N GLN A 83 11.71 9.32 9.21
CA GLN A 83 12.13 8.48 10.30
C GLN A 83 11.15 8.62 11.47
N TYR A 84 10.63 7.49 11.94
CA TYR A 84 9.75 7.39 13.09
C TYR A 84 10.53 6.77 14.24
N THR A 85 10.77 7.56 15.29
CA THR A 85 11.39 7.08 16.52
C THR A 85 10.32 7.02 17.61
N VAL A 86 10.06 5.82 18.14
CA VAL A 86 9.18 5.62 19.29
C VAL A 86 9.99 5.88 20.56
N LEU A 87 9.50 6.76 21.42
CA LEU A 87 10.15 7.10 22.69
C LEU A 87 9.60 6.26 23.84
N ASN A 88 10.37 6.17 24.94
CA ASN A 88 10.00 5.41 26.14
C ASN A 88 8.69 5.89 26.80
N ASP A 89 8.30 7.15 26.61
CA ASP A 89 7.04 7.70 27.08
C ASP A 89 5.85 7.38 26.18
N GLY A 90 6.06 6.59 25.12
CA GLY A 90 5.06 6.21 24.13
C GLY A 90 4.79 7.27 23.07
N THR A 91 5.49 8.39 23.08
CA THR A 91 5.36 9.42 22.04
C THR A 91 6.19 9.07 20.80
N LEU A 92 5.85 9.70 19.67
CA LEU A 92 6.54 9.53 18.39
C LEU A 92 7.29 10.81 18.04
N LYS A 93 8.58 10.67 17.74
CA LYS A 93 9.35 11.70 17.04
C LYS A 93 9.41 11.33 15.56
N ILE A 94 8.86 12.19 14.71
CA ILE A 94 8.80 12.01 13.26
C ILE A 94 9.62 13.10 12.60
N GLU A 95 10.62 12.72 11.80
CA GLU A 95 11.55 13.66 11.18
C GLU A 95 11.82 13.30 9.72
N SER A 96 11.99 14.33 8.88
CA SER A 96 12.46 14.19 7.49
C SER A 96 13.31 15.39 7.08
N PRO A 97 14.53 15.53 7.62
CA PRO A 97 15.43 16.62 7.23
C PRO A 97 15.72 16.56 5.73
N ASN A 98 15.55 17.68 5.02
CA ASN A 98 15.70 17.77 3.56
C ASN A 98 14.96 16.66 2.78
N GLY A 99 13.77 16.25 3.25
CA GLY A 99 12.99 15.16 2.63
C GLY A 99 13.68 13.79 2.67
N GLY A 100 14.71 13.62 3.49
CA GLY A 100 15.52 12.40 3.58
C GLY A 100 16.53 12.23 2.44
N VAL A 101 16.79 13.26 1.62
CA VAL A 101 17.75 13.21 0.50
C VAL A 101 19.17 12.91 0.98
N ASP A 102 19.56 13.52 2.10
CA ASP A 102 20.90 13.39 2.69
C ASP A 102 21.05 12.14 3.58
N GLY A 103 20.04 11.27 3.59
CA GLY A 103 19.95 10.15 4.51
C GLY A 103 19.46 10.55 5.90
N GLN A 104 19.15 9.54 6.70
CA GLN A 104 18.61 9.68 8.05
C GLN A 104 19.72 9.48 9.08
N ASN A 105 19.78 10.39 10.05
CA ASN A 105 20.65 10.28 11.22
C ASN A 105 19.77 10.31 12.48
N GLN A 106 20.01 9.38 13.40
CA GLN A 106 19.26 9.32 14.65
C GLN A 106 19.56 10.57 15.49
N SER A 107 18.52 11.37 15.76
CA SER A 107 18.60 12.62 16.50
C SER A 107 18.23 12.47 17.98
N VAL A 108 17.68 11.31 18.35
CA VAL A 108 17.27 10.95 19.72
C VAL A 108 18.38 10.13 20.37
N ASN A 109 18.66 10.36 21.66
CA ASN A 109 19.61 9.52 22.38
C ASN A 109 19.08 8.09 22.53
N ASP A 110 19.96 7.09 22.41
CA ASP A 110 19.60 5.67 22.51
C ASP A 110 18.94 5.26 23.83
N GLU A 111 19.09 6.07 24.87
CA GLU A 111 18.46 5.88 26.18
C GLU A 111 16.98 6.23 26.18
N ASP A 112 16.56 7.16 25.31
CA ASP A 112 15.19 7.67 25.22
C ASP A 112 14.33 6.87 24.21
N ILE A 113 14.97 6.06 23.36
CA ILE A 113 14.34 5.22 22.35
C ILE A 113 13.73 3.99 23.01
N PHE A 114 12.47 3.71 22.66
CA PHE A 114 11.75 2.52 23.07
C PHE A 114 12.45 1.24 22.57
N LYS A 115 12.70 0.29 23.48
CA LYS A 115 13.40 -0.98 23.23
C LYS A 115 12.49 -2.19 23.43
#